data_AF-A0A3P1VDW0-F1
#
_entry.id   AF-A0A3P1VDW0-F1
#
_cell.length_a   1.000
_cell.length_b   1.000
_cell.length_c   1.000
_cell.angle_alpha   90.00
_cell.angle_beta   90.00
_cell.angle_gamma   90.00
#
_symmetry.space_group_name_H-M   'P 1'
#
loop_
_entity.id
_entity.type
_entity.pdbx_description
1 polymer ?
#
loop_
_entity_poly.entity_id
_entity_poly.type
_entity_poly.pdbx_seq_one_letter_code
_entity_poly.pdbx_strand_id
1 'polypeptide(L)'
;MGQFIFPVLMLGLLGWMVFSQKKQQQNRVNALNQIKKGDEIVTIGGLYGIVDEINDQKVVLDIDGIYLTFDRSAIRNRVTEAASTVPVEAAIEGTNEESDSAIEE
;
A
#
# COMPACT_ATOMS: atom_id res chain seq x y z
N MET A 1 -39.16 -22.81 -3.97
CA MET A 1 -38.73 -21.47 -3.51
C MET A 1 -37.35 -21.44 -2.83
N GLY A 2 -36.58 -22.53 -2.77
CA GLY A 2 -35.24 -22.54 -2.11
C GLY A 2 -34.04 -22.22 -3.01
N GLN A 3 -34.18 -22.25 -4.33
CA GLN A 3 -33.05 -22.12 -5.28
C GLN A 3 -32.50 -20.70 -5.41
N PHE A 4 -33.28 -19.67 -5.04
CA PHE A 4 -32.84 -18.28 -5.09
C PHE A 4 -32.20 -17.78 -3.79
N ILE A 5 -32.26 -18.56 -2.71
CA ILE A 5 -31.67 -18.18 -1.41
C ILE A 5 -30.15 -18.19 -1.52
N PHE A 6 -29.57 -19.21 -2.16
CA PHE A 6 -28.14 -19.34 -2.35
C PHE A 6 -27.52 -18.18 -3.16
N PRO A 7 -28.00 -17.82 -4.36
CA PRO A 7 -27.43 -16.71 -5.13
C PRO A 7 -27.65 -15.34 -4.47
N VAL A 8 -28.78 -15.10 -3.78
CA VAL A 8 -29.03 -13.83 -3.07
C VAL A 8 -28.08 -13.66 -1.88
N LEU A 9 -27.81 -14.74 -1.15
CA LEU A 9 -26.86 -14.73 -0.02
C LEU A 9 -25.41 -14.54 -0.51
N MET A 10 -25.07 -15.17 -1.64
CA MET A 10 -23.76 -15.05 -2.30
C MET A 10 -23.51 -13.61 -2.80
N LEU A 11 -24.50 -12.98 -3.44
CA LEU A 11 -24.43 -11.57 -3.86
C LEU A 11 -24.37 -10.60 -2.68
N GLY A 12 -25.07 -10.89 -1.59
CA GLY A 12 -25.01 -10.08 -0.37
C GLY A 12 -23.62 -10.06 0.27
N LEU A 13 -22.97 -11.23 0.35
CA LEU A 13 -21.64 -11.37 0.94
C LEU A 13 -20.55 -10.73 0.06
N LEU A 14 -20.61 -10.94 -1.26
CA LEU A 14 -19.73 -10.29 -2.23
C LEU A 14 -19.89 -8.77 -2.25
N GLY A 15 -21.13 -8.28 -2.25
CA GLY A 15 -21.42 -6.84 -2.28
C GLY A 15 -20.84 -6.11 -1.06
N TRP A 16 -20.92 -6.72 0.12
CA TRP A 16 -20.35 -6.16 1.34
C TRP A 16 -18.81 -6.13 1.31
N MET A 17 -18.17 -7.19 0.80
CA MET A 17 -16.72 -7.24 0.68
C MET A 17 -16.17 -6.22 -0.33
N VAL A 18 -16.82 -6.06 -1.48
CA VAL A 18 -16.41 -5.08 -2.51
C VAL A 18 -16.57 -3.65 -2.02
N PHE A 19 -17.64 -3.35 -1.27
CA PHE A 19 -17.84 -2.03 -0.70
C PHE A 19 -16.77 -1.67 0.36
N SER A 20 -16.37 -2.65 1.18
CA SER A 20 -15.34 -2.46 2.20
C SER A 20 -13.94 -2.23 1.60
N GLN A 21 -13.55 -3.01 0.57
CA GLN A 21 -12.24 -2.86 -0.05
C GLN A 21 -12.05 -1.53 -0.78
N LYS A 22 -13.11 -0.99 -1.39
CA LYS A 22 -13.06 0.31 -2.08
C LYS A 22 -12.72 1.46 -1.13
N LYS A 23 -13.08 1.35 0.16
CA LYS A 23 -12.74 2.33 1.20
C LYS A 23 -11.25 2.25 1.58
N GLN A 24 -10.68 1.04 1.65
CA GLN A 24 -9.26 0.87 1.97
C GLN A 24 -8.33 1.36 0.85
N GLN A 25 -8.70 1.16 -0.41
CA GLN A 25 -7.92 1.68 -1.54
C GLN A 25 -7.93 3.22 -1.59
N GLN A 26 -9.09 3.84 -1.35
CA GLN A 26 -9.19 5.31 -1.29
C GLN A 26 -8.37 5.91 -0.15
N ASN A 27 -8.30 5.24 1.00
CA ASN A 27 -7.46 5.68 2.13
C ASN A 27 -5.97 5.63 1.79
N ARG A 28 -5.52 4.64 1.00
CA ARG A 28 -4.14 4.56 0.51
C ARG A 28 -3.81 5.67 -0.50
N VAL A 29 -4.75 6.02 -1.39
CA VAL A 29 -4.56 7.13 -2.34
C VAL A 29 -4.49 8.48 -1.61
N ASN A 30 -5.30 8.67 -0.56
CA ASN A 30 -5.32 9.91 0.23
C ASN A 30 -4.07 10.12 1.10
N ALA A 31 -3.43 9.05 1.59
CA ALA A 31 -2.16 9.16 2.33
C ALA A 31 -0.99 9.64 1.44
N LEU A 32 -1.03 9.32 0.15
CA LEU A 32 0.00 9.76 -0.82
C LEU A 32 -0.15 11.24 -1.22
N ASN A 33 -1.27 11.89 -0.90
CA ASN A 33 -1.52 13.31 -1.21
C ASN A 33 -0.88 14.30 -0.23
N GLN A 34 -0.07 13.83 0.72
CA GLN A 34 0.55 14.71 1.73
C GLN A 34 1.99 15.11 1.40
N ILE A 35 2.52 14.73 0.24
CA ILE A 35 3.81 15.27 -0.21
C ILE A 35 3.56 16.70 -0.67
N LYS A 36 4.25 17.67 -0.05
CA LYS A 36 4.20 19.09 -0.38
C LYS A 36 5.51 19.52 -1.01
N LYS A 37 5.46 20.61 -1.78
CA LYS A 37 6.67 21.29 -2.26
C LYS A 37 7.50 21.75 -1.07
N GLY A 38 8.82 21.54 -1.12
CA GLY A 38 9.77 21.85 -0.06
C GLY A 38 10.03 20.72 0.94
N ASP A 39 9.40 19.56 0.77
CA ASP A 39 9.64 18.42 1.65
C ASP A 39 10.92 17.67 1.28
N GLU A 40 11.69 17.32 2.30
CA GLU A 40 12.80 16.38 2.14
C GLU A 40 12.26 14.95 2.09
N ILE A 41 12.61 14.24 1.03
CA ILE A 41 12.11 12.90 0.75
C ILE A 41 13.27 11.96 0.40
N VAL A 42 13.02 10.68 0.62
CA VAL A 42 13.87 9.61 0.13
C VAL A 42 13.11 8.82 -0.94
N THR A 43 13.77 8.63 -2.08
CA THR A 43 13.28 7.77 -3.16
C THR A 43 13.46 6.29 -2.80
N ILE A 44 12.83 5.38 -3.54
CA ILE A 44 13.00 3.93 -3.33
C ILE A 44 14.46 3.49 -3.47
N GLY A 45 15.23 4.14 -4.35
CA GLY A 45 16.66 3.89 -4.55
C GLY A 45 17.57 4.43 -3.46
N GLY A 46 17.02 5.02 -2.39
CA GLY A 46 17.80 5.61 -1.30
C GLY A 46 18.38 6.99 -1.63
N LEU A 47 17.94 7.62 -2.72
CA LEU A 47 18.36 8.97 -3.07
C LEU A 47 17.54 9.98 -2.28
N TYR A 48 18.23 10.92 -1.65
CA TYR A 48 17.67 12.02 -0.87
C TYR A 48 17.60 13.28 -1.72
N GLY A 49 16.52 14.03 -1.57
CA GLY A 49 16.33 15.29 -2.29
C GLY A 49 15.15 16.07 -1.74
N ILE A 50 15.00 17.30 -2.24
CA ILE A 50 13.92 18.21 -1.86
C ILE A 50 12.92 18.25 -3.01
N VAL A 51 11.63 18.22 -2.70
CA VAL A 51 10.58 18.33 -3.71
C VAL A 51 10.46 19.77 -4.19
N ASP A 52 10.76 20.03 -5.46
CA ASP A 52 10.58 21.34 -6.10
C ASP A 52 9.17 21.49 -6.68
N GLU A 53 8.74 20.50 -7.48
CA GLU A 53 7.41 20.49 -8.09
C GLU A 53 6.71 19.14 -8.01
N ILE A 54 5.38 19.18 -7.92
CA ILE A 54 4.53 18.00 -7.84
C ILE A 54 3.43 18.14 -8.89
N ASN A 55 3.34 17.14 -9.76
CA ASN A 55 2.23 16.89 -10.66
C ASN A 55 1.55 15.55 -10.27
N ASP A 56 0.40 15.24 -10.86
CA ASP A 56 -0.37 14.03 -10.49
C ASP A 56 0.39 12.72 -10.71
N GLN A 57 1.26 12.68 -11.73
CA GLN A 57 2.02 11.48 -12.11
C GLN A 57 3.53 11.61 -11.85
N LYS A 58 4.05 12.84 -11.84
CA LYS A 58 5.49 13.13 -11.82
C LYS A 58 5.85 14.11 -10.72
N VAL A 59 7.06 13.98 -10.18
CA VAL A 59 7.61 14.86 -9.16
C VAL A 59 8.99 15.31 -9.62
N VAL A 60 9.30 16.59 -9.47
CA VAL A 60 10.63 17.15 -9.72
C VAL A 60 11.35 17.27 -8.39
N LEU A 61 12.52 16.65 -8.30
CA LEU A 61 13.39 16.66 -7.13
C LEU A 61 14.62 17.51 -7.43
N ASP A 62 14.97 18.37 -6.49
CA ASP A 62 16.26 19.05 -6.44
C ASP A 62 17.26 18.21 -5.63
N ILE A 63 18.38 17.91 -6.28
CA ILE A 63 19.49 17.14 -5.74
C ILE A 63 20.75 17.95 -6.00
N ASP A 64 21.16 18.73 -5.01
CA ASP A 64 22.36 19.57 -5.06
C ASP A 64 22.40 20.52 -6.29
N GLY A 65 21.25 21.11 -6.63
CA GLY A 65 21.09 22.03 -7.75
C GLY A 65 20.79 21.35 -9.09
N ILE A 66 20.67 20.02 -9.12
CA ILE A 66 20.25 19.27 -10.30
C ILE A 66 18.77 18.87 -10.14
N TYR A 67 17.96 19.32 -11.09
CA TYR A 67 16.52 19.03 -11.12
C TYR A 67 16.25 17.77 -11.94
N LEU A 68 15.78 16.72 -11.29
CA LEU A 68 15.46 15.45 -11.92
C LEU A 68 13.97 15.13 -11.76
N THR A 69 13.36 14.65 -12.84
CA THR A 69 11.95 14.25 -12.85
C THR A 69 11.84 12.75 -12.57
N PHE A 70 11.09 12.41 -11.54
CA PHE A 70 10.76 11.05 -11.16
C PHE A 70 9.25 10.81 -11.22
N ASP A 71 8.85 9.56 -11.36
CA ASP A 71 7.45 9.19 -11.16
C ASP A 71 7.09 9.31 -9.68
N ARG A 72 5.86 9.71 -9.39
CA ARG A 72 5.37 9.88 -8.02
C ARG A 72 5.39 8.56 -7.24
N SER A 73 5.29 7.42 -7.92
CA SER A 73 5.43 6.08 -7.35
C SER A 73 6.85 5.76 -6.86
N ALA A 74 7.87 6.50 -7.30
CA ALA A 74 9.27 6.29 -6.90
C ALA A 74 9.62 6.92 -5.54
N ILE A 75 8.68 7.64 -4.90
CA ILE A 75 8.90 8.29 -3.62
C ILE A 75 8.48 7.35 -2.48
N ARG A 76 9.40 7.07 -1.56
CA ARG A 76 9.19 6.12 -0.46
C ARG A 76 8.54 6.82 0.74
N ASN A 77 9.29 7.68 1.42
CA ASN A 77 8.86 8.36 2.64
C ASN A 77 9.39 9.81 2.69
N ARG A 78 8.71 10.66 3.45
CA ARG A 78 9.21 11.98 3.87
C ARG A 78 10.20 11.79 5.02
N VAL A 79 11.36 12.43 4.94
CA VAL A 79 12.41 12.35 5.97
C VAL A 79 11.96 13.07 7.25
N THR A 80 11.17 14.14 7.11
CA THR A 80 10.65 14.91 8.25
C THR A 80 9.56 14.17 9.06
N GLU A 81 9.02 13.05 8.56
CA GLU A 81 7.89 12.35 9.19
C GLU A 81 8.27 10.97 9.77
N ALA A 82 9.54 10.77 10.11
CA ALA A 82 10.01 9.59 10.84
C ALA A 82 9.60 9.57 12.33
N ALA A 83 8.48 10.21 12.71
CA ALA A 83 7.91 10.18 14.05
C ALA A 83 6.49 9.57 14.11
N SER A 84 6.13 8.72 13.15
CA SER A 84 4.96 7.83 13.28
C SER A 84 5.21 6.49 12.60
N THR A 85 6.08 5.71 13.22
CA THR A 85 6.10 4.26 13.08
C THR A 85 4.87 3.66 13.77
N VAL A 86 4.02 2.95 13.02
CA VAL A 86 3.26 1.82 13.56
C VAL A 86 3.68 0.59 12.75
N PRO A 87 4.16 -0.47 13.41
CA PRO A 87 4.94 -1.54 12.79
C PRO A 87 4.04 -2.52 12.03
N VAL A 88 4.52 -2.97 10.86
CA VAL A 88 3.94 -4.12 10.15
C VAL A 88 4.99 -5.21 10.13
N GLU A 89 5.11 -5.95 11.24
CA GLU A 89 5.71 -7.29 11.26
C GLU A 89 5.26 -8.05 12.52
N ALA A 90 4.31 -8.97 12.36
CA ALA A 90 4.14 -10.23 13.12
C ALA A 90 2.75 -10.86 12.84
N ALA A 91 2.65 -11.66 11.76
CA ALA A 91 1.75 -12.82 11.65
C ALA A 91 1.97 -13.54 10.29
N ILE A 92 3.15 -14.12 10.11
CA ILE A 92 3.33 -15.32 9.27
C ILE A 92 4.03 -16.35 10.16
N GLU A 93 3.24 -17.01 10.99
CA GLU A 93 3.65 -18.22 11.70
C GLU A 93 3.05 -19.39 10.94
N GLY A 94 3.93 -20.30 10.51
CA GLY A 94 3.69 -21.27 9.45
C GLY A 94 2.79 -22.43 9.84
N THR A 95 2.36 -23.16 8.81
CA THR A 95 2.05 -24.59 8.92
C THR A 95 2.29 -25.22 7.54
N ASN A 96 3.47 -25.82 7.40
CA ASN A 96 3.92 -26.82 6.43
C ASN A 96 5.18 -27.38 7.14
N GLU A 97 5.39 -28.65 7.44
CA GLU A 97 4.78 -29.96 7.15
C GLU A 97 5.31 -30.91 8.26
N GLU A 98 4.56 -31.94 8.63
CA GLU A 98 5.05 -33.28 9.01
C GLU A 98 3.81 -34.16 9.25
N SER A 99 3.47 -34.99 8.27
CA SER A 99 3.71 -36.44 8.30
C SER A 99 2.88 -37.16 9.37
N ASP A 100 1.71 -37.66 8.98
CA ASP A 100 1.32 -38.98 9.47
C ASP A 100 0.81 -39.82 8.30
N SER A 101 1.69 -40.72 7.89
CA SER A 101 1.39 -41.87 7.05
C SER A 101 0.93 -43.00 7.97
N ALA A 102 -0.36 -43.32 7.96
CA ALA A 102 -0.86 -44.62 8.39
C ALA A 102 -2.19 -44.93 7.71
N ILE A 103 -2.07 -45.60 6.55
CA ILE A 103 -3.05 -46.56 6.03
C ILE A 103 -2.67 -47.91 6.66
N GLU A 104 -3.66 -48.79 6.85
CA GLU A 104 -3.69 -50.09 7.59
C GLU A 104 -4.24 -49.89 9.02
N GLU A 105 -5.44 -50.35 9.38
CA GLU A 105 -6.11 -51.65 9.15
C GLU A 105 -7.64 -51.49 9.00
#